data_AF-A0A1E4Y8Y7-F1
#
_entry.id   AF-A0A1E4Y8Y7-F1
#
_cell.length_a   1.000
_cell.length_b   1.000
_cell.length_c   1.000
_cell.angle_alpha   90.00
_cell.angle_beta   90.00
_cell.angle_gamma   90.00
#
_symmetry.space_group_name_H-M   'P 1'
#
loop_
_entity.id
_entity.type
_entity.pdbx_description
1 polymer ?
#
loop_
_entity_poly.entity_id
_entity_poly.type
_entity_poly.pdbx_seq_one_letter_code
_entity_poly.pdbx_strand_id
1 'polypeptide(L)'
;MDQTAEFLVFGATGQQGGAVARALNAKGRRVRAFVRDPKSPKSEALAAEGISLARGDLFDPASIDRAMVGISGVFSVQTSSPAGEVTDAQEVSQGKAIADSALRQGARHLVYSSGGAAGKGATGMGHFDSKSEIEAYVRSLPIKSTITRPASFMEMMLLPGMGLPQGEFTFFMRPEQSMQMIAVDDLGRINAEILAAPDRFAGKTIELASASVTGKEIEQAFTKAAGKAIVYKRFPEELLATNPFLNRLADLLDNGLLAGAADIPAIEREFGHITSLEEWLDGPGKLQFEAALKGEKAKVALR
;
A
#
# COMPACT_ATOMS: atom_id res chain seq x y z
N MET A 1 -24.34 17.13 -20.51
CA MET A 1 -23.61 15.88 -20.77
C MET A 1 -22.80 15.61 -19.53
N ASP A 2 -23.19 14.62 -18.74
CA ASP A 2 -22.41 14.21 -17.56
C ASP A 2 -21.09 13.63 -18.08
N GLN A 3 -20.02 14.42 -18.07
CA GLN A 3 -18.68 13.91 -18.34
C GLN A 3 -18.41 12.89 -17.25
N THR A 4 -18.36 11.62 -17.62
CA THR A 4 -17.95 10.55 -16.71
C THR A 4 -16.65 10.95 -16.04
N ALA A 5 -16.72 11.21 -14.73
CA ALA A 5 -15.60 11.67 -13.91
C ALA A 5 -14.37 10.79 -14.15
N GLU A 6 -13.26 11.43 -14.54
CA GLU A 6 -11.97 10.76 -14.75
C GLU A 6 -11.13 10.81 -13.48
N PHE A 7 -10.47 9.69 -13.16
CA PHE A 7 -9.66 9.53 -11.97
C PHE A 7 -8.19 9.37 -12.34
N LEU A 8 -7.30 10.15 -11.72
CA LEU A 8 -5.85 10.02 -11.87
C LEU A 8 -5.28 9.18 -10.75
N VAL A 9 -4.50 8.17 -11.12
CA VAL A 9 -3.87 7.25 -10.17
C VAL A 9 -2.35 7.35 -10.31
N PHE A 10 -1.70 7.83 -9.26
CA PHE A 10 -0.25 7.78 -9.12
C PHE A 10 0.20 6.40 -8.61
N GLY A 11 1.45 6.01 -8.90
CA GLY A 11 1.97 4.70 -8.53
C GLY A 11 1.24 3.53 -9.20
N ALA A 12 0.62 3.76 -10.36
CA ALA A 12 -0.27 2.80 -11.02
C ALA A 12 0.41 1.48 -11.45
N THR A 13 1.74 1.48 -11.67
CA THR A 13 2.52 0.27 -11.96
C THR A 13 3.04 -0.45 -10.70
N GLY A 14 2.76 0.11 -9.52
CA GLY A 14 3.01 -0.48 -8.21
C GLY A 14 1.81 -1.30 -7.70
N GLN A 15 1.96 -1.86 -6.50
CA GLN A 15 0.92 -2.69 -5.87
C GLN A 15 -0.35 -1.88 -5.57
N GLN A 16 -0.22 -0.80 -4.81
CA GLN A 16 -1.37 0.01 -4.38
C GLN A 16 -2.07 0.71 -5.55
N GLY A 17 -1.33 1.53 -6.30
CA GLY A 17 -1.92 2.28 -7.41
C GLY A 17 -2.49 1.35 -8.49
N GLY A 18 -1.83 0.23 -8.79
CA GLY A 18 -2.35 -0.76 -9.74
C GLY A 18 -3.68 -1.37 -9.29
N ALA A 19 -3.79 -1.74 -8.01
CA ALA A 19 -5.03 -2.26 -7.45
C ALA A 19 -6.16 -1.22 -7.46
N VAL A 20 -5.88 0.04 -7.12
CA VAL A 20 -6.86 1.13 -7.19
C VAL A 20 -7.31 1.40 -8.62
N ALA A 21 -6.36 1.47 -9.57
CA ALA A 21 -6.67 1.71 -10.98
C ALA A 21 -7.57 0.61 -11.55
N ARG A 22 -7.26 -0.65 -11.27
CA ARG A 22 -8.07 -1.80 -11.69
C ARG A 22 -9.44 -1.82 -11.02
N ALA A 23 -9.52 -1.54 -9.72
CA ALA A 23 -10.79 -1.49 -9.00
C ALA A 23 -11.73 -0.38 -9.50
N LEU A 24 -11.18 0.80 -9.84
CA LEU A 24 -11.94 1.89 -10.47
C LEU A 24 -12.43 1.48 -11.88
N ASN A 25 -11.53 0.90 -12.70
CA ASN A 25 -11.85 0.46 -14.06
C ASN A 25 -12.92 -0.64 -14.08
N ALA A 26 -12.84 -1.62 -13.19
CA ALA A 26 -13.84 -2.68 -13.03
C ALA A 26 -15.23 -2.16 -12.66
N LYS A 27 -15.32 -0.97 -12.04
CA LYS A 27 -16.57 -0.26 -11.74
C LYS A 27 -17.02 0.68 -12.87
N GLY A 28 -16.43 0.57 -14.06
CA GLY A 28 -16.76 1.39 -15.23
C GLY A 28 -16.34 2.86 -15.11
N ARG A 29 -15.41 3.20 -14.19
CA ARG A 29 -14.88 4.56 -14.07
C ARG A 29 -13.77 4.79 -15.10
N ARG A 30 -13.65 6.03 -15.59
CA ARG A 30 -12.53 6.41 -16.47
C ARG A 30 -11.28 6.61 -15.63
N VAL A 31 -10.21 5.89 -15.96
CA VAL A 31 -8.96 5.90 -15.19
C VAL A 31 -7.81 6.36 -16.07
N ARG A 32 -7.01 7.27 -15.52
CA ARG A 32 -5.73 7.72 -16.05
C ARG A 32 -4.62 7.27 -15.10
N ALA A 33 -3.73 6.41 -15.57
CA ALA A 33 -2.57 5.95 -14.83
C ALA A 33 -1.37 6.86 -15.10
N PHE A 34 -0.81 7.48 -14.06
CA PHE A 34 0.44 8.25 -14.18
C PHE A 34 1.64 7.30 -14.20
N VAL A 35 2.40 7.30 -15.30
CA VAL A 35 3.50 6.34 -15.52
C VAL A 35 4.76 7.04 -16.02
N ARG A 36 5.93 6.58 -15.56
CA ARG A 36 7.25 7.06 -16.03
C ARG A 36 7.51 6.63 -17.48
N ASP A 37 7.32 5.34 -17.74
CA ASP A 37 7.52 4.73 -19.05
C ASP A 37 6.23 4.04 -19.54
N PRO A 38 5.54 4.62 -20.54
CA PRO A 38 4.35 4.01 -21.14
C PRO A 38 4.61 2.68 -21.85
N LYS A 39 5.86 2.38 -22.22
CA LYS A 39 6.25 1.15 -22.94
C LYS A 39 6.74 0.03 -22.03
N SER A 40 6.76 0.26 -20.71
CA SER A 40 7.12 -0.81 -19.79
C SER A 40 6.03 -1.90 -19.80
N PRO A 41 6.36 -3.19 -19.59
CA PRO A 41 5.36 -4.27 -19.61
C PRO A 41 4.18 -4.03 -18.66
N LYS A 42 4.43 -3.40 -17.50
CA LYS A 42 3.38 -3.06 -16.54
C LYS A 42 2.44 -1.95 -17.03
N SER A 43 2.99 -0.95 -17.73
CA SER A 43 2.19 0.13 -18.32
C SER A 43 1.36 -0.40 -19.50
N GLU A 44 1.95 -1.25 -20.33
CA GLU A 44 1.26 -1.89 -21.46
C GLU A 44 0.12 -2.81 -20.97
N ALA A 45 0.32 -3.54 -19.87
CA ALA A 45 -0.74 -4.33 -19.24
C ALA A 45 -1.92 -3.46 -18.79
N LEU A 46 -1.67 -2.32 -18.14
CA LEU A 46 -2.73 -1.38 -17.76
C LEU A 46 -3.47 -0.84 -19.01
N ALA A 47 -2.75 -0.49 -20.06
CA ALA A 47 -3.35 -0.03 -21.31
C ALA A 47 -4.22 -1.11 -21.98
N ALA A 48 -3.79 -2.37 -21.95
CA ALA A 48 -4.55 -3.51 -22.47
C ALA A 48 -5.87 -3.74 -21.70
N GLU A 49 -5.93 -3.33 -20.44
CA GLU A 49 -7.16 -3.33 -19.62
C GLU A 49 -8.06 -2.11 -19.86
N GLY A 50 -7.71 -1.22 -20.80
CA GLY A 50 -8.48 -0.01 -21.13
C GLY A 50 -8.18 1.20 -20.26
N ILE A 51 -7.15 1.15 -19.41
CA ILE A 51 -6.73 2.27 -18.58
C ILE A 51 -5.87 3.23 -19.41
N SER A 52 -6.23 4.52 -19.42
CA SER A 52 -5.47 5.53 -20.16
C SER A 52 -4.13 5.81 -19.48
N LEU A 53 -3.06 6.01 -20.25
CA LEU A 53 -1.74 6.29 -19.69
C LEU A 53 -1.41 7.79 -19.81
N ALA A 54 -0.94 8.39 -18.72
CA ALA A 54 -0.35 9.72 -18.70
C ALA A 54 1.14 9.60 -18.39
N ARG A 55 1.97 9.91 -19.40
CA ARG A 55 3.43 9.92 -19.20
C ARG A 55 3.84 11.13 -18.37
N GLY A 56 4.61 10.89 -17.32
CA GLY A 56 5.21 11.96 -16.54
C GLY A 56 6.22 11.45 -15.50
N ASP A 57 6.83 12.39 -14.80
CA ASP A 57 7.78 12.15 -13.74
C ASP A 57 7.40 12.99 -12.51
N LEU A 58 7.47 12.41 -11.32
CA LEU A 58 7.19 13.13 -10.08
C LEU A 58 8.23 14.20 -9.75
N PHE A 59 9.38 14.19 -10.43
CA PHE A 59 10.38 15.26 -10.41
C PHE A 59 10.15 16.36 -11.47
N ASP A 60 9.15 16.21 -12.34
CA ASP A 60 8.70 17.24 -13.30
C ASP A 60 7.28 17.71 -12.93
N PRO A 61 7.14 18.80 -12.13
CA PRO A 61 5.84 19.35 -11.75
C PRO A 61 4.94 19.69 -12.95
N ALA A 62 5.51 20.08 -14.09
CA ALA A 62 4.73 20.38 -15.28
C ALA A 62 4.10 19.10 -15.86
N SER A 63 4.74 17.93 -15.71
CA SER A 63 4.13 16.65 -16.10
C SER A 63 2.97 16.24 -15.19
N ILE A 64 3.07 16.50 -13.89
CA ILE A 64 1.99 16.30 -12.92
C ILE A 64 0.79 17.16 -13.34
N ASP A 65 1.03 18.44 -13.63
CA ASP A 65 -0.01 19.38 -14.04
C ASP A 65 -0.71 18.98 -15.34
N ARG A 66 0.05 18.52 -16.34
CA ARG A 66 -0.52 18.01 -17.60
C ARG A 66 -1.41 16.79 -17.36
N ALA A 67 -0.99 15.87 -16.49
CA ALA A 67 -1.75 14.67 -16.17
C ALA A 67 -3.04 14.98 -15.37
N MET A 68 -3.04 16.08 -14.61
CA MET A 68 -4.12 16.48 -13.71
C MET A 68 -5.27 17.25 -14.41
N VAL A 69 -5.08 17.69 -15.66
CA VAL A 69 -6.12 18.42 -16.42
C VAL A 69 -7.38 17.56 -16.61
N GLY A 70 -8.53 18.09 -16.20
CA GLY A 70 -9.85 17.46 -16.33
C GLY A 70 -10.15 16.36 -15.32
N ILE A 71 -9.25 16.14 -14.35
CA ILE A 71 -9.38 15.06 -13.37
C ILE A 71 -10.34 15.45 -12.25
N SER A 72 -11.26 14.55 -11.92
CA SER A 72 -12.23 14.71 -10.83
C SER A 72 -11.74 14.14 -9.51
N GLY A 73 -11.02 13.01 -9.53
CA GLY A 73 -10.50 12.38 -8.31
C GLY A 73 -9.04 11.93 -8.49
N VAL A 74 -8.23 12.10 -7.45
CA VAL A 74 -6.80 11.78 -7.46
C VAL A 74 -6.49 10.76 -6.38
N PHE A 75 -5.89 9.63 -6.75
CA PHE A 75 -5.25 8.73 -5.80
C PHE A 75 -3.74 8.98 -5.79
N SER A 76 -3.22 9.41 -4.64
CA SER A 76 -1.82 9.75 -4.44
C SER A 76 -1.11 8.71 -3.58
N VAL A 77 -0.08 8.09 -4.14
CA VAL A 77 0.88 7.25 -3.43
C VAL A 77 2.25 7.45 -4.07
N GLN A 78 3.30 7.55 -3.26
CA GLN A 78 4.68 7.69 -3.71
C GLN A 78 5.46 6.40 -3.45
N THR A 79 6.57 6.22 -4.16
CA THR A 79 7.55 5.21 -3.77
C THR A 79 8.17 5.62 -2.44
N SER A 80 8.22 4.72 -1.47
CA SER A 80 8.85 4.99 -0.18
C SER A 80 10.37 4.99 -0.30
N SER A 81 11.04 5.84 0.50
CA SER A 81 12.49 5.95 0.54
C SER A 81 13.30 4.65 0.76
N PRO A 82 12.81 3.64 1.51
CA PRO A 82 13.61 2.44 1.75
C PRO A 82 13.80 1.55 0.52
N ALA A 83 13.01 1.79 -0.54
CA ALA A 83 13.25 1.18 -1.84
C ALA A 83 14.57 1.66 -2.48
N GLY A 84 15.15 2.76 -1.97
CA GLY A 84 16.39 3.36 -2.46
C GLY A 84 16.23 4.22 -3.72
N GLU A 85 14.99 4.38 -4.22
CA GLU A 85 14.70 5.17 -5.42
C GLU A 85 14.55 6.67 -5.14
N VAL A 86 14.18 7.04 -3.90
CA VAL A 86 13.94 8.43 -3.48
C VAL A 86 14.39 8.63 -2.03
N THR A 87 14.72 9.87 -1.63
CA THR A 87 14.92 10.24 -0.22
C THR A 87 13.60 10.60 0.46
N ASP A 88 13.57 10.64 1.80
CA ASP A 88 12.37 11.07 2.56
C ASP A 88 11.92 12.48 2.14
N ALA A 89 12.87 13.40 1.95
CA ALA A 89 12.58 14.76 1.50
C ALA A 89 12.01 14.80 0.07
N GLN A 90 12.48 13.90 -0.81
CA GLN A 90 11.92 13.75 -2.15
C GLN A 90 10.50 13.18 -2.09
N GLU A 91 10.23 12.16 -1.27
CA GLU A 91 8.88 11.63 -1.05
C GLU A 91 7.91 12.73 -0.61
N VAL A 92 8.31 13.55 0.38
CA VAL A 92 7.55 14.72 0.84
C VAL A 92 7.30 15.69 -0.31
N SER A 93 8.35 16.09 -1.04
CA SER A 93 8.23 17.03 -2.16
C SER A 93 7.24 16.54 -3.23
N GLN A 94 7.31 15.25 -3.57
CA GLN A 94 6.40 14.63 -4.54
C GLN A 94 4.94 14.63 -4.04
N GLY A 95 4.73 14.29 -2.76
CA GLY A 95 3.39 14.33 -2.15
C GLY A 95 2.77 15.72 -2.15
N LYS A 96 3.57 16.74 -1.79
CA LYS A 96 3.12 18.15 -1.83
C LYS A 96 2.82 18.60 -3.27
N ALA A 97 3.67 18.26 -4.23
CA ALA A 97 3.48 18.63 -5.64
C ALA A 97 2.19 18.03 -6.24
N ILE A 98 1.86 16.77 -5.91
CA ILE A 98 0.58 16.15 -6.33
C ILE A 98 -0.60 16.89 -5.70
N ALA A 99 -0.54 17.19 -4.41
CA ALA A 99 -1.61 17.87 -3.69
C ALA A 99 -1.85 19.30 -4.21
N ASP A 100 -0.77 20.05 -4.48
CA ASP A 100 -0.83 21.39 -5.06
C ASP A 100 -1.41 21.39 -6.48
N SER A 101 -1.01 20.42 -7.30
CA SER A 101 -1.56 20.25 -8.65
C SER A 101 -3.05 19.90 -8.59
N ALA A 102 -3.45 18.99 -7.70
CA ALA A 102 -4.85 18.61 -7.51
C ALA A 102 -5.70 19.83 -7.09
N LEU A 103 -5.20 20.66 -6.18
CA LEU A 103 -5.87 21.89 -5.76
C LEU A 103 -5.98 22.90 -6.92
N ARG A 104 -4.86 23.21 -7.59
CA ARG A 104 -4.83 24.19 -8.70
C ARG A 104 -5.75 23.81 -9.85
N GLN A 105 -5.85 22.53 -10.16
CA GLN A 105 -6.67 22.02 -11.28
C GLN A 105 -8.13 21.74 -10.87
N GLY A 106 -8.48 21.95 -9.61
CA GLY A 106 -9.86 21.83 -9.12
C GLY A 106 -10.35 20.40 -8.99
N ALA A 107 -9.47 19.45 -8.64
CA ALA A 107 -9.86 18.08 -8.33
C ALA A 107 -10.89 18.07 -7.18
N ARG A 108 -11.96 17.28 -7.33
CA ARG A 108 -13.06 17.21 -6.36
C ARG A 108 -12.74 16.35 -5.15
N HIS A 109 -11.77 15.43 -5.27
CA HIS A 109 -11.33 14.57 -4.19
C HIS A 109 -9.86 14.17 -4.35
N LEU A 110 -9.08 14.30 -3.28
CA LEU A 110 -7.73 13.74 -3.16
C LEU A 110 -7.73 12.63 -2.09
N VAL A 111 -7.44 11.40 -2.49
CA VAL A 111 -7.15 10.31 -1.54
C VAL A 111 -5.65 10.14 -1.46
N TYR A 112 -5.07 10.36 -0.29
CA TYR A 112 -3.66 10.15 -0.02
C TYR A 112 -3.45 8.84 0.75
N SER A 113 -2.71 7.90 0.17
CA SER A 113 -2.29 6.67 0.85
C SER A 113 -1.01 6.90 1.64
N SER A 114 -1.16 6.91 2.96
CA SER A 114 -0.12 7.08 3.96
C SER A 114 0.38 5.70 4.44
N GLY A 115 0.46 5.47 5.75
CA GLY A 115 0.80 4.19 6.36
C GLY A 115 0.40 4.12 7.84
N GLY A 116 0.21 2.91 8.36
CA GLY A 116 -0.32 2.68 9.71
C GLY A 116 0.46 3.33 10.86
N ALA A 117 1.76 3.63 10.69
CA ALA A 117 2.56 4.31 11.72
C ALA A 117 2.49 5.85 11.65
N ALA A 118 2.01 6.41 10.53
CA ALA A 118 2.04 7.84 10.29
C ALA A 118 1.07 8.60 11.22
N GLY A 119 1.45 9.83 11.59
CA GLY A 119 0.66 10.72 12.44
C GLY A 119 0.51 10.26 13.89
N LYS A 120 1.35 9.31 14.35
CA LYS A 120 1.35 8.77 15.73
C LYS A 120 2.60 9.17 16.53
N GLY A 121 3.29 10.22 16.12
CA GLY A 121 4.57 10.68 16.68
C GLY A 121 5.77 10.28 15.82
N ALA A 122 6.97 10.71 16.23
CA ALA A 122 8.19 10.39 15.50
C ALA A 122 8.52 8.90 15.63
N THR A 123 8.54 8.21 14.50
CA THR A 123 8.81 6.78 14.43
C THR A 123 10.31 6.50 14.40
N GLY A 124 11.14 7.50 14.07
CA GLY A 124 12.57 7.30 13.84
C GLY A 124 12.87 6.53 12.55
N MET A 125 11.85 6.31 11.72
CA MET A 125 11.99 5.80 10.36
C MET A 125 11.46 6.83 9.38
N GLY A 126 12.37 7.39 8.59
CA GLY A 126 12.08 8.53 7.73
C GLY A 126 10.88 8.32 6.80
N HIS A 127 10.65 7.10 6.31
CA HIS A 127 9.54 6.77 5.41
C HIS A 127 8.15 6.75 6.05
N PHE A 128 8.04 6.74 7.39
CA PHE A 128 6.77 6.95 8.10
C PHE A 128 6.61 8.40 8.53
N ASP A 129 7.72 9.05 8.88
CA ASP A 129 7.73 10.45 9.29
C ASP A 129 7.46 11.38 8.08
N SER A 130 7.98 11.05 6.89
CA SER A 130 7.69 11.70 5.61
C SER A 130 6.18 11.70 5.30
N LYS A 131 5.52 10.56 5.49
CA LYS A 131 4.06 10.43 5.28
C LYS A 131 3.28 11.27 6.27
N SER A 132 3.73 11.36 7.52
CA SER A 132 3.13 12.23 8.53
C SER A 132 3.19 13.70 8.12
N GLU A 133 4.31 14.13 7.52
CA GLU A 133 4.46 15.48 6.98
C GLU A 133 3.53 15.72 5.77
N ILE A 134 3.43 14.76 4.84
CA ILE A 134 2.51 14.86 3.70
C ILE A 134 1.05 14.91 4.19
N GLU A 135 0.67 14.10 5.17
CA GLU A 135 -0.66 14.14 5.76
C GLU A 135 -0.99 15.53 6.34
N ALA A 136 -0.07 16.12 7.10
CA ALA A 136 -0.25 17.45 7.67
C ALA A 136 -0.41 18.51 6.56
N TYR A 137 0.38 18.40 5.49
CA TYR A 137 0.26 19.28 4.34
C TYR A 137 -1.09 19.15 3.62
N VAL A 138 -1.50 17.93 3.30
CA VAL A 138 -2.78 17.65 2.63
C VAL A 138 -3.96 18.18 3.45
N ARG A 139 -3.92 18.07 4.79
CA ARG A 139 -4.95 18.65 5.69
C ARG A 139 -4.97 20.17 5.68
N SER A 140 -3.85 20.82 5.39
CA SER A 140 -3.75 22.30 5.37
C SER A 140 -4.35 22.92 4.11
N LEU A 141 -4.54 22.13 3.05
CA LEU A 141 -5.04 22.63 1.78
C LEU A 141 -6.58 22.68 1.75
N PRO A 142 -7.19 23.69 1.09
CA PRO A 142 -8.63 23.79 0.93
C PRO A 142 -9.16 22.86 -0.19
N ILE A 143 -8.78 21.59 -0.14
CA ILE A 143 -9.26 20.53 -1.05
C ILE A 143 -9.97 19.45 -0.22
N LYS A 144 -11.08 18.91 -0.73
CA LYS A 144 -11.68 17.70 -0.14
C LYS A 144 -10.66 16.57 -0.23
N SER A 145 -10.16 16.12 0.92
CA SER A 145 -9.16 15.06 0.98
C SER A 145 -9.55 13.98 1.98
N THR A 146 -9.15 12.74 1.68
CA THR A 146 -9.21 11.61 2.62
C THR A 146 -7.81 11.02 2.75
N ILE A 147 -7.41 10.70 3.98
CA ILE A 147 -6.15 10.00 4.24
C ILE A 147 -6.48 8.54 4.54
N THR A 148 -5.85 7.62 3.84
CA THR A 148 -5.92 6.19 4.15
C THR A 148 -4.58 5.72 4.69
N ARG A 149 -4.61 4.85 5.71
CA ARG A 149 -3.42 4.29 6.36
C ARG A 149 -3.50 2.78 6.28
N PRO A 150 -2.98 2.17 5.20
CA PRO A 150 -3.00 0.74 5.09
C PRO A 150 -2.05 0.08 6.10
N ALA A 151 -2.48 -1.07 6.61
CA ALA A 151 -1.65 -2.03 7.32
C ALA A 151 -0.60 -2.65 6.38
N SER A 152 0.28 -3.49 6.93
CA SER A 152 1.27 -4.20 6.12
C SER A 152 0.60 -5.12 5.10
N PHE A 153 1.15 -5.18 3.89
CA PHE A 153 0.54 -5.97 2.82
C PHE A 153 0.82 -7.45 3.04
N MET A 154 -0.17 -8.31 2.82
CA MET A 154 0.03 -9.77 2.91
C MET A 154 1.14 -10.24 1.96
N GLU A 155 1.26 -9.58 0.81
CA GLU A 155 2.29 -9.78 -0.22
C GLU A 155 3.71 -9.60 0.32
N MET A 156 3.92 -8.80 1.37
CA MET A 156 5.25 -8.61 1.98
C MET A 156 5.77 -9.89 2.65
N MET A 157 4.89 -10.80 3.07
CA MET A 157 5.29 -12.10 3.64
C MET A 157 5.92 -13.02 2.60
N LEU A 158 5.73 -12.72 1.31
CA LEU A 158 6.25 -13.55 0.21
C LEU A 158 7.55 -13.00 -0.39
N LEU A 159 8.10 -11.93 0.19
CA LEU A 159 9.37 -11.37 -0.26
C LEU A 159 10.51 -12.40 -0.13
N PRO A 160 11.52 -12.33 -1.01
CA PRO A 160 12.69 -13.19 -0.89
C PRO A 160 13.40 -13.06 0.47
N GLY A 161 13.97 -14.18 0.93
CA GLY A 161 14.74 -14.24 2.18
C GLY A 161 13.92 -14.43 3.45
N MET A 162 12.61 -14.67 3.33
CA MET A 162 11.75 -15.02 4.47
C MET A 162 11.81 -16.51 4.86
N GLY A 163 12.56 -17.34 4.15
CA GLY A 163 12.77 -18.75 4.54
C GLY A 163 11.83 -19.78 3.92
N LEU A 164 10.81 -19.35 3.15
CA LEU A 164 9.78 -20.24 2.61
C LEU A 164 10.31 -21.46 1.83
N PRO A 165 11.36 -21.36 0.98
CA PRO A 165 11.89 -22.53 0.30
C PRO A 165 12.57 -23.55 1.24
N GLN A 166 12.90 -23.16 2.48
CA GLN A 166 13.49 -24.01 3.50
C GLN A 166 12.45 -24.68 4.41
N GLY A 167 11.15 -24.44 4.19
CA GLY A 167 10.10 -24.93 5.10
C GLY A 167 9.98 -24.08 6.37
N GLU A 168 10.40 -22.82 6.31
CA GLU A 168 10.35 -21.87 7.42
C GLU A 168 9.70 -20.57 6.96
N PHE A 169 9.18 -19.77 7.89
CA PHE A 169 8.81 -18.38 7.63
C PHE A 169 9.36 -17.50 8.75
N THR A 170 10.32 -16.64 8.42
CA THR A 170 10.99 -15.76 9.36
C THR A 170 10.53 -14.31 9.16
N PHE A 171 10.04 -13.68 10.21
CA PHE A 171 9.54 -12.30 10.17
C PHE A 171 9.91 -11.51 11.43
N PHE A 172 9.64 -10.20 11.49
CA PHE A 172 10.04 -9.38 12.65
C PHE A 172 9.09 -9.49 13.86
N MET A 173 7.91 -10.07 13.67
CA MET A 173 6.89 -10.25 14.69
C MET A 173 7.25 -11.37 15.68
N ARG A 174 6.84 -11.26 16.94
CA ARG A 174 6.94 -12.37 17.91
C ARG A 174 5.84 -13.41 17.65
N PRO A 175 6.05 -14.71 17.93
CA PRO A 175 5.08 -15.75 17.58
C PRO A 175 3.64 -15.54 18.07
N GLU A 176 3.48 -15.03 19.29
CA GLU A 176 2.16 -14.78 19.92
C GLU A 176 1.63 -13.35 19.69
N GLN A 177 2.44 -12.47 19.12
CA GLN A 177 2.06 -11.08 18.92
C GLN A 177 1.15 -10.98 17.71
N SER A 178 0.07 -10.21 17.82
CA SER A 178 -0.82 -9.92 16.70
C SER A 178 -0.33 -8.70 15.92
N MET A 179 -0.47 -8.77 14.60
CA MET A 179 -0.24 -7.66 13.68
C MET A 179 -1.34 -7.65 12.62
N GLN A 180 -1.86 -6.47 12.32
CA GLN A 180 -2.82 -6.30 11.23
C GLN A 180 -2.13 -6.32 9.87
N MET A 181 -2.79 -6.95 8.90
CA MET A 181 -2.37 -7.02 7.52
C MET A 181 -3.53 -6.67 6.59
N ILE A 182 -3.23 -6.33 5.33
CA ILE A 182 -4.22 -6.07 4.29
C ILE A 182 -3.84 -6.76 2.99
N ALA A 183 -4.80 -7.41 2.32
CA ALA A 183 -4.65 -7.84 0.94
C ALA A 183 -4.62 -6.61 0.01
N VAL A 184 -3.69 -6.54 -0.94
CA VAL A 184 -3.58 -5.38 -1.86
C VAL A 184 -4.86 -5.18 -2.69
N ASP A 185 -5.58 -6.26 -3.01
CA ASP A 185 -6.85 -6.18 -3.74
C ASP A 185 -7.95 -5.48 -2.92
N ASP A 186 -8.05 -5.76 -1.61
CA ASP A 186 -8.97 -5.04 -0.70
C ASP A 186 -8.57 -3.57 -0.55
N LEU A 187 -7.27 -3.28 -0.43
CA LEU A 187 -6.76 -1.91 -0.42
C LEU A 187 -7.22 -1.17 -1.68
N GLY A 188 -7.08 -1.78 -2.85
CA GLY A 188 -7.50 -1.22 -4.13
C GLY A 188 -8.99 -0.93 -4.18
N ARG A 189 -9.80 -1.92 -3.81
CA ARG A 189 -11.26 -1.85 -3.81
C ARG A 189 -11.80 -0.77 -2.87
N ILE A 190 -11.30 -0.72 -1.63
CA ILE A 190 -11.70 0.26 -0.62
C ILE A 190 -11.31 1.67 -1.05
N ASN A 191 -10.07 1.89 -1.49
CA ASN A 191 -9.63 3.22 -1.93
C ASN A 191 -10.38 3.70 -3.19
N ALA A 192 -10.75 2.80 -4.11
CA ALA A 192 -11.60 3.15 -5.25
C ALA A 192 -12.99 3.64 -4.82
N GLU A 193 -13.59 3.03 -3.80
CA GLU A 193 -14.87 3.48 -3.23
C GLU A 193 -14.77 4.82 -2.52
N ILE A 194 -13.75 4.98 -1.68
CA ILE A 194 -13.47 6.22 -0.98
C ILE A 194 -13.31 7.35 -2.01
N LEU A 195 -12.46 7.14 -3.02
CA LEU A 195 -12.15 8.15 -4.01
C LEU A 195 -13.39 8.59 -4.80
N ALA A 196 -14.29 7.65 -5.12
CA ALA A 196 -15.51 7.92 -5.86
C ALA A 196 -16.64 8.57 -5.02
N ALA A 197 -16.48 8.72 -3.71
CA ALA A 197 -17.50 9.24 -2.80
C ALA A 197 -17.00 10.38 -1.90
N PRO A 198 -16.56 11.53 -2.47
CA PRO A 198 -15.98 12.64 -1.70
C PRO A 198 -16.84 13.13 -0.54
N ASP A 199 -18.16 13.24 -0.74
CA ASP A 199 -19.05 13.79 0.29
C ASP A 199 -19.20 12.88 1.52
N ARG A 200 -18.87 11.59 1.41
CA ARG A 200 -18.91 10.63 2.51
C ARG A 200 -17.60 10.54 3.28
N PHE A 201 -16.48 10.80 2.62
CA PHE A 201 -15.15 10.47 3.16
C PHE A 201 -14.22 11.68 3.35
N ALA A 202 -14.48 12.82 2.70
CA ALA A 202 -13.65 14.01 2.87
C ALA A 202 -13.50 14.41 4.35
N GLY A 203 -12.28 14.75 4.74
CA GLY A 203 -11.87 15.07 6.10
C GLY A 203 -11.54 13.86 6.98
N LYS A 204 -11.79 12.62 6.52
CA LYS A 204 -11.51 11.42 7.33
C LYS A 204 -10.06 10.96 7.19
N THR A 205 -9.57 10.33 8.26
CA THR A 205 -8.38 9.48 8.24
C THR A 205 -8.83 8.07 8.58
N ILE A 206 -8.55 7.10 7.71
CA ILE A 206 -9.08 5.73 7.81
C ILE A 206 -7.92 4.74 7.83
N GLU A 207 -7.76 4.01 8.94
CA GLU A 207 -6.85 2.86 9.03
C GLU A 207 -7.46 1.68 8.27
N LEU A 208 -6.69 1.00 7.42
CA LEU A 208 -7.19 -0.09 6.58
C LEU A 208 -6.46 -1.40 6.90
N ALA A 209 -7.20 -2.42 7.30
CA ALA A 209 -6.71 -3.79 7.47
C ALA A 209 -7.75 -4.79 6.97
N SER A 210 -7.31 -5.98 6.57
CA SER A 210 -8.18 -7.11 6.23
C SER A 210 -8.10 -8.28 7.20
N ALA A 211 -7.00 -8.43 7.93
CA ALA A 211 -6.85 -9.48 8.92
C ALA A 211 -6.01 -8.99 10.11
N SER A 212 -6.21 -9.61 11.27
CA SER A 212 -5.31 -9.51 12.43
C SER A 212 -4.77 -10.91 12.68
N VAL A 213 -3.45 -11.09 12.57
CA VAL A 213 -2.83 -12.43 12.63
C VAL A 213 -1.62 -12.44 13.54
N THR A 214 -1.42 -13.57 14.21
CA THR A 214 -0.22 -13.88 14.99
C THR A 214 0.78 -14.69 14.17
N GLY A 215 2.02 -14.79 14.65
CA GLY A 215 3.03 -15.65 14.01
C GLY A 215 2.59 -17.11 13.97
N LYS A 216 1.91 -17.59 15.01
CA LYS A 216 1.32 -18.93 15.06
C LYS A 216 0.18 -19.14 14.06
N GLU A 217 -0.71 -18.17 13.90
CA GLU A 217 -1.77 -18.26 12.89
C GLU A 217 -1.20 -18.25 11.48
N ILE A 218 -0.15 -17.45 11.23
CA ILE A 218 0.59 -17.50 9.95
C ILE A 218 1.23 -18.88 9.75
N GLU A 219 1.86 -19.46 10.77
CA GLU A 219 2.44 -20.81 10.72
C GLU A 219 1.40 -21.86 10.27
N GLN A 220 0.22 -21.82 10.89
CA GLN A 220 -0.88 -22.73 10.61
C GLN A 220 -1.42 -22.54 9.19
N ALA A 221 -1.69 -21.30 8.79
CA ALA A 221 -2.20 -20.96 7.47
C ALA A 221 -1.21 -21.35 6.36
N PHE A 222 0.08 -21.06 6.54
CA PHE A 222 1.14 -21.39 5.58
C PHE A 222 1.35 -22.90 5.50
N THR A 223 1.35 -23.61 6.63
CA THR A 223 1.46 -25.08 6.67
C THR A 223 0.31 -25.74 5.90
N LYS A 224 -0.92 -25.26 6.13
CA LYS A 224 -2.11 -25.75 5.42
C LYS A 224 -2.01 -25.49 3.92
N ALA A 225 -1.70 -24.26 3.52
CA ALA A 225 -1.61 -23.86 2.11
C ALA A 225 -0.46 -24.57 1.38
N ALA A 226 0.67 -24.81 2.05
CA ALA A 226 1.82 -25.48 1.46
C ALA A 226 1.67 -27.01 1.35
N GLY A 227 0.73 -27.61 2.09
CA GLY A 227 0.59 -29.07 2.21
C GLY A 227 1.76 -29.75 2.91
N LYS A 228 2.63 -28.98 3.59
CA LYS A 228 3.80 -29.44 4.35
C LYS A 228 4.08 -28.46 5.49
N ALA A 229 4.77 -28.91 6.53
CA ALA A 229 5.12 -28.06 7.65
C ALA A 229 5.93 -26.83 7.20
N ILE A 230 5.47 -25.65 7.62
CA ILE A 230 6.20 -24.38 7.54
C ILE A 230 6.34 -23.86 8.97
N VAL A 231 7.56 -23.70 9.47
CA VAL A 231 7.80 -23.27 10.86
C VAL A 231 7.99 -21.76 10.94
N TYR A 232 7.22 -21.08 11.79
CA TYR A 232 7.36 -19.66 12.04
C TYR A 232 8.56 -19.38 12.94
N LYS A 233 9.35 -18.36 12.58
CA LYS A 233 10.43 -17.85 13.41
C LYS A 233 10.40 -16.32 13.41
N ARG A 234 10.83 -15.74 14.53
CA ARG A 234 11.23 -14.34 14.51
C ARG A 234 12.61 -14.22 13.89
N PHE A 235 12.93 -13.09 13.26
CA PHE A 235 14.32 -12.76 12.93
C PHE A 235 15.19 -12.91 14.19
N PRO A 236 16.36 -13.58 14.07
CA PRO A 236 17.23 -13.80 15.21
C PRO A 236 17.80 -12.47 15.71
N GLU A 237 18.06 -12.38 17.02
CA GLU A 237 18.55 -11.16 17.67
C GLU A 237 19.88 -10.68 17.06
N GLU A 238 20.74 -11.59 16.58
CA GLU A 238 21.98 -11.23 15.88
C GLU A 238 21.73 -10.50 14.56
N LEU A 239 20.68 -10.88 13.83
CA LEU A 239 20.28 -10.20 12.60
C LEU A 239 19.68 -8.83 12.91
N LEU A 240 18.83 -8.73 13.93
CA LEU A 240 18.26 -7.45 14.35
C LEU A 240 19.38 -6.50 14.81
N ALA A 241 20.31 -6.95 15.65
CA ALA A 241 21.43 -6.15 16.11
C ALA A 241 22.35 -5.62 14.99
N THR A 242 22.45 -6.31 13.87
CA THR A 242 23.29 -5.93 12.72
C THR A 242 22.54 -5.25 11.57
N ASN A 243 21.20 -5.22 11.64
CA ASN A 243 20.34 -4.58 10.64
C ASN A 243 19.45 -3.52 11.31
N PRO A 244 19.90 -2.25 11.35
CA PRO A 244 19.18 -1.16 12.03
C PRO A 244 17.74 -0.98 11.56
N PHE A 245 17.49 -1.24 10.28
CA PHE A 245 16.15 -1.14 9.69
C PHE A 245 15.21 -2.22 10.25
N LEU A 246 15.63 -3.49 10.22
CA LEU A 246 14.84 -4.59 10.77
C LEU A 246 14.67 -4.46 12.29
N ASN A 247 15.72 -4.04 13.01
CA ASN A 247 15.64 -3.77 14.44
C ASN A 247 14.56 -2.74 14.74
N ARG A 248 14.55 -1.63 14.00
CA ARG A 248 13.57 -0.57 14.23
C ARG A 248 12.15 -1.00 13.90
N LEU A 249 11.93 -1.79 12.84
CA LEU A 249 10.62 -2.39 12.57
C LEU A 249 10.15 -3.29 13.72
N ALA A 250 11.04 -4.14 14.24
CA ALA A 250 10.75 -5.02 15.37
C ALA A 250 10.39 -4.20 16.62
N ASP A 251 11.15 -3.16 16.95
CA ASP A 251 10.88 -2.27 18.09
C ASP A 251 9.53 -1.55 17.97
N LEU A 252 9.21 -1.04 16.78
CA LEU A 252 7.95 -0.34 16.52
C LEU A 252 6.73 -1.28 16.50
N LEU A 253 6.92 -2.56 16.22
CA LEU A 253 5.87 -3.54 16.41
C LEU A 253 5.73 -3.92 17.90
N ASP A 254 6.85 -4.17 18.58
CA ASP A 254 6.90 -4.51 20.01
C ASP A 254 6.27 -3.44 20.91
N ASN A 255 6.38 -2.16 20.53
CA ASN A 255 5.73 -1.05 21.25
C ASN A 255 4.28 -0.76 20.79
N GLY A 256 3.74 -1.55 19.87
CA GLY A 256 2.36 -1.47 19.38
C GLY A 256 2.11 -0.49 18.24
N LEU A 257 3.10 0.31 17.82
CA LEU A 257 2.90 1.32 16.76
C LEU A 257 2.58 0.69 15.39
N LEU A 258 3.19 -0.46 15.10
CA LEU A 258 2.96 -1.24 13.87
C LEU A 258 1.99 -2.40 14.03
N ALA A 259 1.40 -2.61 15.22
CA ALA A 259 0.46 -3.70 15.44
C ALA A 259 -0.85 -3.52 14.63
N GLY A 260 -1.17 -2.28 14.25
CA GLY A 260 -2.40 -1.92 13.58
C GLY A 260 -3.47 -1.43 14.54
N ALA A 261 -4.38 -0.59 14.04
CA ALA A 261 -5.45 0.03 14.83
C ALA A 261 -6.78 0.11 14.06
N ALA A 262 -6.89 -0.61 12.95
CA ALA A 262 -8.09 -0.63 12.12
C ALA A 262 -9.21 -1.43 12.80
N ASP A 263 -10.44 -0.91 12.76
CA ASP A 263 -11.66 -1.64 13.14
C ASP A 263 -12.12 -2.47 11.94
N ILE A 264 -11.59 -3.69 11.81
CA ILE A 264 -11.87 -4.59 10.68
C ILE A 264 -13.37 -4.87 10.54
N PRO A 265 -14.14 -5.18 11.61
CA PRO A 265 -15.60 -5.33 11.50
C PRO A 265 -16.31 -4.07 10.98
N ALA A 266 -15.86 -2.87 11.36
CA ALA A 266 -16.43 -1.64 10.80
C ALA A 266 -16.07 -1.45 9.32
N ILE A 267 -14.85 -1.78 8.91
CA ILE A 267 -14.42 -1.75 7.51
C ILE A 267 -15.27 -2.72 6.68
N GLU A 268 -15.49 -3.94 7.16
CA GLU A 268 -16.30 -4.93 6.46
C GLU A 268 -17.77 -4.50 6.33
N ARG A 269 -18.33 -3.86 7.38
CA ARG A 269 -19.69 -3.28 7.29
C ARG A 269 -19.79 -2.13 6.29
N GLU A 270 -18.75 -1.29 6.20
CA GLU A 270 -18.75 -0.10 5.35
C GLU A 270 -18.47 -0.42 3.88
N PHE A 271 -17.55 -1.35 3.62
CA PHE A 271 -17.03 -1.64 2.29
C PHE A 271 -17.41 -3.04 1.78
N GLY A 272 -18.11 -3.86 2.58
CA GLY A 272 -18.42 -5.25 2.26
C GLY A 272 -17.27 -6.20 2.57
N HIS A 273 -17.40 -7.46 2.15
CA HIS A 273 -16.50 -8.58 2.47
C HIS A 273 -15.00 -8.20 2.41
N ILE A 274 -14.24 -8.69 3.38
CA ILE A 274 -12.82 -8.42 3.56
C ILE A 274 -12.06 -9.75 3.61
N THR A 275 -10.96 -9.83 2.86
CA THR A 275 -10.21 -11.07 2.63
C THR A 275 -9.38 -11.46 3.86
N SER A 276 -9.66 -12.63 4.42
CA SER A 276 -8.84 -13.27 5.45
C SER A 276 -7.50 -13.76 4.91
N LEU A 277 -6.57 -14.18 5.79
CA LEU A 277 -5.29 -14.73 5.36
C LEU A 277 -5.47 -16.03 4.56
N GLU A 278 -6.36 -16.91 5.00
CA GLU A 278 -6.67 -18.18 4.35
C GLU A 278 -7.30 -17.97 2.97
N GLU A 279 -8.29 -17.08 2.86
CA GLU A 279 -8.90 -16.74 1.57
C GLU A 279 -7.88 -16.13 0.61
N TRP A 280 -6.96 -15.31 1.12
CA TRP A 280 -5.89 -14.75 0.31
C TRP A 280 -4.93 -15.85 -0.19
N LEU A 281 -4.54 -16.80 0.66
CA LEU A 281 -3.69 -17.94 0.28
C LEU A 281 -4.37 -18.91 -0.69
N ASP A 282 -5.68 -19.08 -0.60
CA ASP A 282 -6.46 -19.92 -1.51
C ASP A 282 -6.83 -19.21 -2.83
N GLY A 283 -6.77 -17.87 -2.85
CA GLY A 283 -7.15 -17.01 -3.95
C GLY A 283 -6.00 -16.13 -4.47
N PRO A 284 -6.06 -14.78 -4.34
CA PRO A 284 -5.12 -13.86 -4.99
C PRO A 284 -3.64 -14.09 -4.67
N GLY A 285 -3.31 -14.51 -3.44
CA GLY A 285 -1.96 -14.76 -2.98
C GLY A 285 -1.39 -16.12 -3.40
N LYS A 286 -2.24 -17.05 -3.85
CA LYS A 286 -1.87 -18.46 -4.08
C LYS A 286 -0.66 -18.64 -4.99
N LEU A 287 -0.70 -18.05 -6.19
CA LEU A 287 0.37 -18.22 -7.17
C LEU A 287 1.70 -17.61 -6.70
N GLN A 288 1.64 -16.48 -5.98
CA GLN A 288 2.82 -15.85 -5.40
C GLN A 288 3.40 -16.72 -4.26
N PHE A 289 2.53 -17.29 -3.43
CA PHE A 289 2.95 -18.17 -2.33
C PHE A 289 3.59 -19.45 -2.87
N GLU A 290 2.98 -20.09 -3.88
CA GLU A 290 3.55 -21.25 -4.56
C GLU A 290 4.91 -20.95 -5.21
N ALA A 291 5.07 -19.75 -5.79
CA ALA A 291 6.35 -19.31 -6.35
C ALA A 291 7.39 -19.08 -5.23
N ALA A 292 7.00 -18.46 -4.12
CA ALA A 292 7.87 -18.22 -2.97
C ALA A 292 8.35 -19.53 -2.32
N LEU A 293 7.51 -20.56 -2.28
CA LEU A 293 7.88 -21.91 -1.82
C LEU A 293 8.91 -22.61 -2.73
N LYS A 294 8.92 -22.29 -4.03
CA LYS A 294 9.81 -22.88 -5.05
C LYS A 294 11.06 -22.04 -5.32
N GLY A 295 11.15 -20.85 -4.71
CA GLY A 295 12.27 -19.93 -4.92
C GLY A 295 13.60 -20.44 -4.37
N GLU A 296 14.66 -19.68 -4.63
CA GLU A 296 15.98 -19.97 -4.07
C GLU A 296 16.16 -19.32 -2.70
N LYS A 297 17.14 -19.83 -1.93
CA LYS A 297 17.56 -19.17 -0.70
C LYS A 297 18.13 -17.80 -1.04
N ALA A 298 17.55 -16.74 -0.48
CA ALA A 298 17.93 -15.36 -0.74
C ALA A 298 18.22 -14.61 0.56
N LYS A 299 18.88 -13.45 0.44
CA LYS A 299 18.97 -12.48 1.54
C LYS A 299 17.60 -11.85 1.77
N VAL A 300 17.34 -11.44 3.03
CA VAL A 300 16.09 -10.74 3.41
C VAL A 300 15.92 -9.50 2.54
N ALA A 301 14.85 -9.49 1.74
CA ALA A 301 14.52 -8.39 0.83
C ALA A 301 13.57 -7.35 1.44
N LEU A 302 13.24 -7.49 2.73
CA LEU A 302 12.45 -6.51 3.46
C LEU A 302 13.27 -5.24 3.65
N ARG A 303 12.75 -4.15 3.09
CA ARG A 303 13.31 -2.82 3.06
C ARG A 303 12.17 -1.85 3.01
#